data_AF-A0A9Q0GUK2-F1
#
_entry.id   AF-A0A9Q0GUK2-F1
#
_cell.length_a   1.000
_cell.length_b   1.000
_cell.length_c   1.000
_cell.angle_alpha   90.00
_cell.angle_beta   90.00
_cell.angle_gamma   90.00
#
_symmetry.space_group_name_H-M   'P 1'
#
loop_
_entity.id
_entity.type
_entity.pdbx_description
1 polymer ?
#
loop_
_entity_poly.entity_id
_entity_poly.type
_entity_poly.pdbx_seq_one_letter_code
_entity_poly.pdbx_strand_id
1 'polypeptide(L)'
;MKIARVCGAGRTFSVTQPPATIEPCTAALHILSRASSALAGLKRARFDSKMALCFEVLGRFNRARAAQLTLPHWMCQTPLFMPVGTQGTIKGLTTNQLQEIGCQIILGNTYHLALRPSSELIDELGGLHKFMNWPRALLTDSGGFQMVSLLHLADITEKGVTFQSPVDGKPMLLTPEESIEIQNRIGADIIMALDDVVKTTITGPRIEEAMYRTLRWIDRCISAHKRPHEQNLFGIVQGGLDPVLRDICVRGLVDRNLPGYAIGGLSGGEDKDSFWRVVAQCTAALPEDKPRYVMGVGYPLDIVVCSALGADMYDCVYPTRTARFGTALVPEGVLKLKHKAMAEDVRPIDPTCECMVCKKYTRTYLHCLVTKDAMGSELLSHHNLFYMMKLSRDLHTSIIEGCFPEFVCGFLQRMFPKGDVPEWVCNAMEVAGIDISSCCAPFSSFQG
;
A
#
# COMPACT_ATOMS: atom_id res chain seq x y z
N MET A 1 -14.15 3.66 -74.97
CA MET A 1 -14.62 3.77 -76.37
C MET A 1 -16.14 3.62 -76.37
N LYS A 2 -16.87 4.68 -76.79
CA LYS A 2 -18.34 4.82 -77.05
C LYS A 2 -19.31 4.61 -75.84
N ILE A 3 -19.96 5.65 -75.26
CA ILE A 3 -21.11 6.51 -75.71
C ILE A 3 -22.45 5.72 -75.67
N ALA A 4 -23.62 6.11 -75.11
CA ALA A 4 -24.32 7.38 -74.81
C ALA A 4 -25.20 7.24 -73.52
N ARG A 5 -25.54 8.23 -72.67
CA ARG A 5 -26.23 9.55 -72.78
C ARG A 5 -27.75 9.49 -73.05
N VAL A 6 -28.57 9.84 -72.04
CA VAL A 6 -29.73 10.78 -72.15
C VAL A 6 -29.94 11.50 -70.80
N CYS A 7 -30.09 12.83 -70.87
CA CYS A 7 -30.33 13.79 -69.79
C CYS A 7 -31.83 13.98 -69.50
N GLY A 8 -32.14 14.51 -68.30
CA GLY A 8 -33.41 15.22 -68.04
C GLY A 8 -33.45 15.91 -66.67
N ALA A 9 -33.25 17.24 -66.69
CA ALA A 9 -33.54 18.31 -65.71
C ALA A 9 -33.92 17.93 -64.25
N GLY A 10 -33.33 18.48 -63.19
CA GLY A 10 -32.92 19.87 -62.99
C GLY A 10 -33.90 20.57 -62.04
N ARG A 11 -33.59 20.59 -60.74
CA ARG A 11 -33.95 21.64 -59.75
C ARG A 11 -33.11 21.45 -58.48
N THR A 12 -32.25 22.42 -58.21
CA THR A 12 -31.42 22.60 -57.02
C THR A 12 -32.21 23.27 -55.91
N PHE A 13 -32.07 22.83 -54.65
CA PHE A 13 -31.91 23.70 -53.47
C PHE A 13 -31.30 22.94 -52.27
N SER A 14 -30.21 23.49 -51.74
CA SER A 14 -29.63 23.49 -50.37
C SER A 14 -29.44 22.19 -49.55
N VAL A 15 -28.21 21.68 -49.60
CA VAL A 15 -27.19 21.57 -48.51
C VAL A 15 -27.63 21.14 -47.08
N THR A 16 -27.02 20.01 -46.68
CA THR A 16 -26.56 19.53 -45.34
C THR A 16 -27.53 18.99 -44.28
N GLN A 17 -27.41 17.68 -43.99
CA GLN A 17 -27.40 17.12 -42.63
C GLN A 17 -26.40 15.93 -42.53
N PRO A 18 -25.51 15.90 -41.52
CA PRO A 18 -24.67 14.73 -41.16
C PRO A 18 -25.41 13.74 -40.23
N PRO A 19 -24.87 12.53 -40.01
CA PRO A 19 -25.56 11.49 -39.23
C PRO A 19 -25.64 11.80 -37.73
N ALA A 20 -26.68 11.26 -37.10
CA ALA A 20 -27.09 11.47 -35.72
C ALA A 20 -25.98 11.18 -34.69
N THR A 21 -25.72 12.17 -33.84
CA THR A 21 -24.95 12.07 -32.61
C THR A 21 -25.80 11.50 -31.48
N ILE A 22 -25.26 10.53 -30.75
CA ILE A 22 -25.79 10.02 -29.48
C ILE A 22 -25.70 11.14 -28.44
N GLU A 23 -26.83 11.55 -27.87
CA GLU A 23 -26.89 12.56 -26.80
C GLU A 23 -26.34 12.00 -25.47
N PRO A 24 -25.46 12.72 -24.76
CA PRO A 24 -25.15 12.41 -23.38
C PRO A 24 -26.28 12.87 -22.44
N CYS A 25 -26.64 11.99 -21.51
CA CYS A 25 -27.64 12.17 -20.47
C CYS A 25 -27.43 13.48 -19.68
N THR A 26 -28.33 14.44 -19.85
CA THR A 26 -28.36 15.77 -19.20
C THR A 26 -28.59 15.73 -17.68
N ALA A 27 -28.68 14.54 -17.07
CA ALA A 27 -28.77 14.37 -15.61
C ALA A 27 -27.41 14.54 -14.89
N ALA A 28 -26.27 14.37 -15.58
CA ALA A 28 -24.94 14.38 -14.95
C ALA A 28 -24.41 15.79 -14.62
N LEU A 29 -24.84 16.83 -15.34
CA LEU A 29 -24.35 18.20 -15.14
C LEU A 29 -25.02 18.94 -13.97
N HIS A 30 -26.23 18.55 -13.56
CA HIS A 30 -26.91 19.18 -12.42
C HIS A 30 -26.46 18.65 -11.04
N ILE A 31 -25.83 17.48 -10.99
CA ILE A 31 -25.31 16.89 -9.74
C ILE A 31 -23.96 17.54 -9.37
N LEU A 32 -23.14 17.89 -10.37
CA LEU A 32 -21.82 18.52 -10.15
C LEU A 32 -21.92 19.96 -9.63
N SER A 33 -22.94 20.73 -10.01
CA SER A 33 -23.07 22.13 -9.55
C SER A 33 -23.58 22.24 -8.11
N ARG A 34 -24.38 21.28 -7.63
CA ARG A 34 -24.85 21.22 -6.23
C ARG A 34 -23.80 20.69 -5.25
N ALA A 35 -22.89 19.82 -5.72
CA ALA A 35 -21.76 19.35 -4.93
C ALA A 35 -20.76 20.48 -4.60
N SER A 36 -20.52 21.40 -5.55
CA SER A 36 -19.57 22.50 -5.37
C SER A 36 -20.02 23.54 -4.32
N SER A 37 -21.33 23.81 -4.21
CA SER A 37 -21.88 24.70 -3.17
C SER A 37 -21.96 24.06 -1.78
N ALA A 38 -22.11 22.73 -1.71
CA ALA A 38 -22.10 21.99 -0.43
C ALA A 38 -20.67 21.88 0.16
N LEU A 39 -19.64 21.82 -0.69
CA LEU A 39 -18.23 21.78 -0.29
C LEU A 39 -17.71 23.12 0.28
N ALA A 40 -18.32 24.25 -0.10
CA ALA A 40 -17.91 25.56 0.38
C ALA A 40 -18.47 25.91 1.78
N GLY A 41 -19.54 25.25 2.22
CA GLY A 41 -20.23 25.51 3.49
C GLY A 41 -19.72 24.72 4.71
N LEU A 42 -18.79 23.77 4.53
CA LEU A 42 -18.25 22.95 5.62
C LEU A 42 -17.01 23.54 6.32
N LYS A 43 -16.58 24.75 5.97
CA LYS A 43 -15.53 25.44 6.74
C LYS A 43 -16.14 26.12 7.97
N ARG A 44 -15.77 25.58 9.14
CA ARG A 44 -16.08 26.04 10.52
C ARG A 44 -17.46 25.67 11.07
N ALA A 45 -17.73 24.37 11.17
CA ALA A 45 -18.46 23.84 12.32
C ALA A 45 -17.44 23.35 13.35
N ARG A 46 -17.59 23.77 14.61
CA ARG A 46 -16.69 23.48 15.74
C ARG A 46 -16.52 21.97 15.89
N PHE A 47 -15.30 21.47 15.70
CA PHE A 47 -14.91 20.11 16.03
C PHE A 47 -14.70 20.06 17.55
N ASP A 48 -15.79 19.81 18.28
CA ASP A 48 -15.73 19.44 19.69
C ASP A 48 -15.48 17.92 19.74
N SER A 49 -14.32 17.52 20.27
CA SER A 49 -13.87 16.14 20.53
C SER A 49 -14.00 15.13 19.37
N LYS A 50 -13.22 15.27 18.30
CA LYS A 50 -13.11 14.23 17.25
C LYS A 50 -11.73 13.57 17.33
N MET A 51 -11.74 12.24 17.42
CA MET A 51 -10.55 11.38 17.29
C MET A 51 -9.68 11.80 16.11
N ALA A 52 -8.36 11.65 16.24
CA ALA A 52 -7.41 11.98 15.18
C ALA A 52 -7.63 11.16 13.89
N LEU A 53 -8.26 9.99 14.00
CA LEU A 53 -8.60 9.11 12.89
C LEU A 53 -10.10 8.82 12.86
N CYS A 54 -10.67 8.90 11.65
CA CYS A 54 -12.00 8.38 11.33
C CYS A 54 -11.87 7.36 10.19
N PHE A 55 -12.46 6.18 10.37
CA PHE A 55 -12.46 5.11 9.38
C PHE A 55 -13.91 4.79 8.99
N GLU A 56 -14.24 5.04 7.73
CA GLU A 56 -15.58 4.85 7.18
C GLU A 56 -15.54 3.85 6.02
N VAL A 57 -16.21 2.70 6.16
CA VAL A 57 -16.32 1.72 5.09
C VAL A 57 -17.39 2.17 4.09
N LEU A 58 -16.98 2.43 2.86
CA LEU A 58 -17.80 2.95 1.77
C LEU A 58 -18.40 1.84 0.89
N GLY A 59 -17.70 0.72 0.75
CA GLY A 59 -18.12 -0.40 -0.08
C GLY A 59 -17.52 -1.72 0.39
N ARG A 60 -18.18 -2.83 0.07
CA ARG A 60 -17.75 -4.17 0.47
C ARG A 60 -18.03 -5.21 -0.60
N PHE A 61 -17.14 -6.19 -0.67
CA PHE A 61 -17.40 -7.50 -1.28
C PHE A 61 -16.94 -8.57 -0.30
N ASN A 62 -17.88 -9.32 0.29
CA ASN A 62 -17.59 -10.21 1.42
C ASN A 62 -16.71 -9.51 2.48
N ARG A 63 -15.44 -9.92 2.60
CA ARG A 63 -14.46 -9.38 3.55
C ARG A 63 -13.67 -8.20 3.01
N ALA A 64 -13.58 -8.03 1.69
CA ALA A 64 -12.91 -6.91 1.05
C ALA A 64 -13.66 -5.60 1.35
N ARG A 65 -12.91 -4.54 1.65
CA ARG A 65 -13.46 -3.23 2.04
C ARG A 65 -12.80 -2.13 1.23
N ALA A 66 -13.63 -1.24 0.69
CA ALA A 66 -13.20 0.08 0.27
C ALA A 66 -13.61 1.06 1.36
N ALA A 67 -12.66 1.79 1.94
CA ALA A 67 -12.93 2.72 3.03
C ALA A 67 -12.22 4.06 2.84
N GLN A 68 -12.74 5.07 3.54
CA GLN A 68 -12.13 6.37 3.72
C GLN A 68 -11.49 6.43 5.10
N LEU A 69 -10.18 6.69 5.11
CA LEU A 69 -9.36 6.88 6.30
C LEU A 69 -9.01 8.37 6.40
N THR A 70 -9.73 9.10 7.25
CA THR A 70 -9.46 10.52 7.50
C THR A 70 -8.42 10.64 8.60
N LEU A 71 -7.26 11.19 8.26
CA LEU A 71 -6.13 11.47 9.16
C LEU A 71 -5.92 12.99 9.27
N PRO A 72 -5.14 13.46 10.26
CA PRO A 72 -4.91 14.89 10.47
C PRO A 72 -4.37 15.63 9.25
N HIS A 73 -3.45 15.03 8.50
CA HIS A 73 -2.85 15.68 7.32
C HIS A 73 -3.48 15.29 5.98
N TRP A 74 -4.20 14.17 5.88
CA TRP A 74 -4.75 13.72 4.61
C TRP A 74 -5.93 12.74 4.76
N MET A 75 -6.72 12.65 3.71
CA MET A 75 -7.80 11.67 3.60
C MET A 75 -7.36 10.59 2.61
N CYS A 76 -7.19 9.37 3.10
CA CYS A 76 -6.75 8.23 2.31
C CYS A 76 -7.94 7.34 1.91
N GLN A 77 -7.85 6.73 0.74
CA GLN A 77 -8.73 5.65 0.28
C GLN A 77 -8.02 4.31 0.45
N THR A 78 -8.67 3.34 1.11
CA THR A 78 -8.18 1.96 1.27
C THR A 78 -8.95 0.99 0.36
N PRO A 79 -8.35 -0.11 -0.13
CA PRO A 79 -7.01 -0.61 0.19
C PRO A 79 -5.89 0.28 -0.36
N LEU A 80 -4.81 0.48 0.42
CA LEU A 80 -3.70 1.37 0.04
C LEU A 80 -2.32 0.75 0.26
N PHE A 81 -1.38 1.17 -0.57
CA PHE A 81 0.04 0.86 -0.43
C PHE A 81 0.83 2.07 0.05
N MET A 82 1.72 1.87 1.03
CA MET A 82 2.63 2.87 1.60
C MET A 82 4.05 2.65 1.09
N PRO A 83 4.60 3.58 0.28
CA PRO A 83 6.02 3.58 -0.03
C PRO A 83 6.85 3.82 1.24
N VAL A 84 7.95 3.08 1.40
CA VAL A 84 8.79 3.14 2.60
C VAL A 84 9.95 4.12 2.41
N GLY A 85 9.98 5.14 3.27
CA GLY A 85 11.01 6.16 3.38
C GLY A 85 11.94 5.92 4.57
N THR A 86 13.20 5.62 4.28
CA THR A 86 14.17 5.26 5.33
C THR A 86 14.67 6.48 6.11
N GLN A 87 14.82 7.66 5.50
CA GLN A 87 15.35 8.87 6.16
C GLN A 87 14.48 10.09 5.83
N GLY A 88 13.17 9.97 6.00
CA GLY A 88 12.24 11.03 5.59
C GLY A 88 12.23 11.26 4.08
N THR A 89 12.65 10.27 3.29
CA THR A 89 12.64 10.35 1.83
C THR A 89 12.44 8.97 1.22
N ILE A 90 11.60 8.91 0.18
CA ILE A 90 11.51 7.76 -0.71
C ILE A 90 12.72 7.84 -1.65
N LYS A 91 13.57 6.81 -1.60
CA LYS A 91 14.83 6.81 -2.36
C LYS A 91 14.56 7.03 -3.85
N GLY A 92 15.04 8.16 -4.37
CA GLY A 92 14.98 8.52 -5.78
C GLY A 92 13.73 9.31 -6.20
N LEU A 93 12.83 9.72 -5.29
CA LEU A 93 11.69 10.56 -5.65
C LEU A 93 11.56 11.77 -4.74
N THR A 94 11.25 12.90 -5.35
CA THR A 94 10.81 14.14 -4.69
C THR A 94 9.37 14.01 -4.18
N THR A 95 8.99 14.87 -3.23
CA THR A 95 7.61 14.92 -2.72
C THR A 95 6.60 15.31 -3.79
N ASN A 96 6.99 16.14 -4.78
CA ASN A 96 6.12 16.46 -5.93
C ASN A 96 5.85 15.23 -6.80
N GLN A 97 6.89 14.46 -7.15
CA GLN A 97 6.71 13.22 -7.92
C GLN A 97 5.82 12.22 -7.16
N LEU A 98 5.96 12.09 -5.83
CA LEU A 98 5.08 11.25 -5.02
C LEU A 98 3.62 11.73 -5.06
N GLN A 99 3.41 13.04 -4.99
CA GLN A 99 2.07 13.61 -5.08
C GLN A 99 1.43 13.39 -6.45
N GLU A 100 2.20 13.56 -7.53
CA GLU A 100 1.80 13.36 -8.93
C GLU A 100 1.38 11.92 -9.22
N ILE A 101 2.08 10.92 -8.66
CA ILE A 101 1.72 9.51 -8.83
C ILE A 101 0.54 9.08 -7.93
N GLY A 102 -0.02 10.01 -7.14
CA GLY A 102 -1.18 9.74 -6.29
C GLY A 102 -0.85 9.11 -4.94
N CYS A 103 0.39 9.20 -4.44
CA CYS A 103 0.77 8.66 -3.14
C CYS A 103 0.03 9.39 -2.01
N GLN A 104 -0.81 8.68 -1.26
CA GLN A 104 -1.69 9.28 -0.24
C GLN A 104 -1.02 9.33 1.13
N ILE A 105 -0.17 8.34 1.41
CA ILE A 105 0.51 8.13 2.68
C ILE A 105 1.85 7.44 2.43
N ILE A 106 2.86 7.76 3.23
CA ILE A 106 4.17 7.11 3.22
C ILE A 106 4.48 6.54 4.60
N LEU A 107 5.37 5.55 4.63
CA LEU A 107 5.95 5.05 5.88
C LEU A 107 7.30 5.72 6.10
N GLY A 108 7.46 6.46 7.20
CA GLY A 108 8.72 7.00 7.68
C GLY A 108 9.34 6.06 8.70
N ASN A 109 10.63 5.73 8.56
CA ASN A 109 11.26 4.87 9.52
C ASN A 109 11.72 5.62 10.79
N THR A 110 11.16 5.28 11.95
CA THR A 110 11.43 5.95 13.23
C THR A 110 12.90 5.85 13.62
N TYR A 111 13.49 4.68 13.45
CA TYR A 111 14.84 4.40 13.91
C TYR A 111 15.90 5.28 13.23
N HIS A 112 15.86 5.33 11.91
CA HIS A 112 16.79 6.12 11.13
C HIS A 112 16.60 7.62 11.37
N LEU A 113 15.35 8.08 11.50
CA LEU A 113 15.02 9.48 11.80
C LEU A 113 15.51 9.90 13.19
N ALA A 114 15.37 9.03 14.19
CA ALA A 114 15.82 9.24 15.56
C ALA A 114 17.35 9.38 15.67
N LEU A 115 18.11 8.73 14.79
CA LEU A 115 19.56 8.82 14.78
C LEU A 115 20.09 9.96 13.89
N ARG A 116 19.46 10.17 12.74
CA ARG A 116 19.86 11.17 11.75
C ARG A 116 18.63 11.68 11.01
N PRO A 117 18.16 12.91 11.26
CA PRO A 117 18.86 14.03 11.91
C PRO A 117 18.70 14.14 13.46
N SER A 118 18.04 13.20 14.12
CA SER A 118 17.53 13.23 15.52
C SER A 118 16.08 13.67 15.65
N SER A 119 15.37 13.06 16.60
CA SER A 119 13.95 13.34 16.84
C SER A 119 13.71 14.73 17.42
N GLU A 120 14.66 15.22 18.21
CA GLU A 120 14.70 16.53 18.85
C GLU A 120 14.80 17.62 17.79
N LEU A 121 15.73 17.48 16.84
CA LEU A 121 15.86 18.41 15.74
C LEU A 121 14.61 18.41 14.83
N ILE A 122 14.01 17.23 14.59
CA ILE A 122 12.76 17.14 13.83
C ILE A 122 11.63 17.90 14.54
N ASP A 123 11.50 17.76 15.86
CA ASP A 123 10.49 18.45 16.65
C ASP A 123 10.70 19.97 16.66
N GLU A 124 11.94 20.42 16.85
CA GLU A 124 12.33 21.84 16.78
C GLU A 124 12.00 22.47 15.41
N LEU A 125 12.13 21.69 14.33
CA LEU A 125 11.79 22.11 12.96
C LEU A 125 10.28 21.94 12.63
N GLY A 126 9.48 21.55 13.61
CA GLY A 126 8.02 21.50 13.54
C GLY A 126 7.45 20.20 12.97
N GLY A 127 8.14 19.08 13.17
CA GLY A 127 7.72 17.73 12.82
C GLY A 127 8.20 17.26 11.44
N LEU A 128 8.13 15.95 11.20
CA LEU A 128 8.70 15.34 10.00
C LEU A 128 8.02 15.84 8.72
N HIS A 129 6.71 16.04 8.75
CA HIS A 129 5.96 16.59 7.60
C HIS A 129 6.60 17.88 7.07
N LYS A 130 6.91 18.84 7.96
CA LYS A 130 7.57 20.09 7.58
C LYS A 130 9.01 19.85 7.15
N PHE A 131 9.75 19.05 7.91
CA PHE A 131 11.15 18.74 7.62
C PHE A 131 11.35 18.15 6.22
N MET A 132 10.50 17.22 5.80
CA MET A 132 10.59 16.56 4.50
C MET A 132 9.70 17.17 3.42
N ASN A 133 8.99 18.27 3.72
CA ASN A 133 8.03 18.91 2.83
C ASN A 133 6.97 17.93 2.28
N TRP A 134 6.39 17.12 3.17
CA TRP A 134 5.34 16.15 2.85
C TRP A 134 3.98 16.60 3.42
N PRO A 135 3.05 17.03 2.54
CA PRO A 135 1.78 17.61 2.98
C PRO A 135 0.67 16.58 3.19
N ARG A 136 0.93 15.28 2.99
CA ARG A 136 -0.07 14.22 3.13
C ARG A 136 0.24 13.32 4.33
N ALA A 137 -0.49 12.21 4.48
CA ALA A 137 -0.41 11.38 5.66
C ALA A 137 0.95 10.65 5.81
N LEU A 138 1.33 10.37 7.04
CA LEU A 138 2.56 9.69 7.43
C LEU A 138 2.25 8.61 8.47
N LEU A 139 2.82 7.43 8.25
CA LEU A 139 2.90 6.37 9.26
C LEU A 139 4.35 6.20 9.70
N THR A 140 4.61 6.00 10.98
CA THR A 140 5.93 5.63 11.49
C THR A 140 5.92 4.25 12.10
N ASP A 141 6.88 3.39 11.74
CA ASP A 141 7.08 2.11 12.42
C ASP A 141 7.67 2.31 13.83
N SER A 142 7.71 1.27 14.66
CA SER A 142 8.23 1.38 16.03
C SER A 142 9.76 1.45 16.10
N GLY A 143 10.46 1.07 15.03
CA GLY A 143 11.91 0.88 14.98
C GLY A 143 12.38 -0.54 15.38
N GLY A 144 11.54 -1.34 16.03
CA GLY A 144 11.91 -2.66 16.55
C GLY A 144 12.31 -3.68 15.47
N PHE A 145 11.55 -3.77 14.38
CA PHE A 145 11.81 -4.76 13.32
C PHE A 145 13.18 -4.58 12.63
N GLN A 146 13.57 -3.33 12.37
CA GLN A 146 14.84 -3.06 11.72
C GLN A 146 16.02 -3.40 12.63
N MET A 147 15.85 -3.19 13.94
CA MET A 147 16.88 -3.51 14.92
C MET A 147 17.14 -5.02 15.00
N VAL A 148 16.10 -5.85 14.89
CA VAL A 148 16.24 -7.33 14.91
C VAL A 148 16.72 -7.90 13.56
N SER A 149 16.39 -7.25 12.44
CA SER A 149 16.78 -7.73 11.10
C SER A 149 18.17 -7.28 10.66
N LEU A 150 18.70 -6.15 11.18
CA LEU A 150 20.01 -5.61 10.82
C LEU A 150 21.13 -5.97 11.81
N LEU A 151 20.81 -6.41 13.03
CA LEU A 151 21.80 -6.59 14.08
C LEU A 151 21.73 -8.00 14.65
N HIS A 152 22.74 -8.82 14.35
CA HIS A 152 23.00 -10.10 15.01
C HIS A 152 23.19 -9.99 16.53
N LEU A 153 23.24 -8.77 17.07
CA LEU A 153 23.56 -8.42 18.44
C LEU A 153 22.34 -7.83 19.20
N ALA A 154 21.13 -7.99 18.67
CA ALA A 154 19.92 -7.55 19.37
C ALA A 154 19.58 -8.51 20.54
N ASP A 155 19.45 -7.98 21.75
CA ASP A 155 18.98 -8.68 22.93
C ASP A 155 17.61 -8.12 23.36
N ILE A 156 16.62 -9.00 23.52
CA ILE A 156 15.24 -8.60 23.78
C ILE A 156 14.84 -9.10 25.17
N THR A 157 14.65 -8.14 26.07
CA THR A 157 14.24 -8.38 27.45
C THR A 157 12.88 -7.72 27.70
N GLU A 158 12.26 -7.92 28.86
CA GLU A 158 11.02 -7.23 29.20
C GLU A 158 11.17 -5.69 29.17
N LYS A 159 12.37 -5.16 29.44
CA LYS A 159 12.62 -3.71 29.46
C LYS A 159 12.47 -3.08 28.07
N GLY A 160 12.93 -3.78 27.03
CA GLY A 160 13.01 -3.29 25.66
C GLY A 160 14.03 -4.07 24.83
N VAL A 161 14.37 -3.52 23.67
CA VAL A 161 15.34 -4.10 22.74
C VAL A 161 16.68 -3.38 22.89
N THR A 162 17.72 -4.11 23.27
CA THR A 162 19.10 -3.61 23.30
C THR A 162 19.81 -3.98 22.01
N PHE A 163 20.58 -3.05 21.42
CA PHE A 163 21.22 -3.25 20.13
C PHE A 163 22.39 -2.27 19.95
N GLN A 164 23.19 -2.45 18.90
CA GLN A 164 24.28 -1.51 18.57
C GLN A 164 23.84 -0.52 17.49
N SER A 165 24.12 0.76 17.72
CA SER A 165 24.00 1.80 16.71
C SER A 165 24.82 1.45 15.45
N PRO A 166 24.26 1.44 14.23
CA PRO A 166 24.97 1.25 12.99
C PRO A 166 25.75 2.51 12.59
N VAL A 167 25.55 3.62 13.31
CA VAL A 167 26.24 4.89 13.10
C VAL A 167 27.59 4.89 13.81
N ASP A 168 27.64 4.49 15.07
CA ASP A 168 28.82 4.61 15.94
C ASP A 168 29.11 3.37 16.80
N GLY A 169 28.33 2.30 16.65
CA GLY A 169 28.54 1.02 17.36
C GLY A 169 28.11 1.02 18.83
N LYS A 170 27.64 2.14 19.38
CA LYS A 170 27.30 2.22 20.80
C LYS A 170 26.06 1.40 21.14
N PRO A 171 26.02 0.77 22.33
CA PRO A 171 24.82 0.09 22.79
C PRO A 171 23.71 1.11 23.03
N MET A 172 22.52 0.78 22.53
CA MET A 172 21.30 1.54 22.66
C MET A 172 20.20 0.63 23.19
N LEU A 173 19.28 1.20 23.96
CA LEU A 173 18.09 0.50 24.45
C LEU A 173 16.86 1.24 23.93
N LEU A 174 16.04 0.57 23.13
CA LEU A 174 14.73 1.07 22.74
C LEU A 174 13.67 0.41 23.63
N THR A 175 13.01 1.20 24.46
CA THR A 175 11.85 0.76 25.23
C THR A 175 10.55 1.19 24.53
N PRO A 176 9.40 0.60 24.89
CA PRO A 176 8.09 1.09 24.47
C PRO A 176 7.90 2.60 24.69
N GLU A 177 8.32 3.13 25.83
CA GLU A 177 8.21 4.56 26.16
C GLU A 177 9.06 5.42 25.21
N GLU A 178 10.32 5.05 25.01
CA GLU A 178 11.26 5.77 24.14
C GLU A 178 10.76 5.75 22.69
N SER A 179 10.30 4.59 22.19
CA SER A 179 9.75 4.47 20.84
C SER A 179 8.55 5.41 20.62
N ILE A 180 7.65 5.50 21.60
CA ILE A 180 6.49 6.39 21.53
C ILE A 180 6.89 7.85 21.70
N GLU A 181 7.87 8.18 22.54
CA GLU A 181 8.37 9.54 22.68
C GLU A 181 9.00 10.07 21.39
N ILE A 182 9.85 9.26 20.75
CA ILE A 182 10.42 9.57 19.43
C ILE A 182 9.31 9.79 18.40
N GLN A 183 8.32 8.89 18.34
CA GLN A 183 7.20 9.02 17.38
C GLN A 183 6.32 10.24 17.69
N ASN A 184 6.15 10.61 18.96
CA ASN A 184 5.45 11.83 19.36
C ASN A 184 6.17 13.08 18.84
N ARG A 185 7.51 13.10 18.87
CA ARG A 185 8.34 14.20 18.33
C ARG A 185 8.35 14.24 16.80
N ILE A 186 8.41 13.08 16.15
CA ILE A 186 8.32 12.98 14.69
C ILE A 186 6.98 13.54 14.18
N GLY A 187 5.89 13.33 14.93
CA GLY A 187 4.57 13.90 14.63
C GLY A 187 3.87 13.27 13.43
N ALA A 188 4.00 11.95 13.25
CA ALA A 188 3.28 11.19 12.22
C ALA A 188 1.80 10.98 12.56
N ASP A 189 0.94 10.89 11.55
CA ASP A 189 -0.50 10.68 11.73
C ASP A 189 -0.83 9.31 12.35
N ILE A 190 -0.05 8.27 12.01
CA ILE A 190 -0.17 6.91 12.56
C ILE A 190 1.18 6.50 13.14
N ILE A 191 1.16 5.98 14.36
CA ILE A 191 2.35 5.53 15.09
C ILE A 191 2.18 4.05 15.45
N MET A 192 3.24 3.27 15.32
CA MET A 192 3.18 1.83 15.61
C MET A 192 3.71 1.55 17.03
N ALA A 193 3.02 0.68 17.76
CA ALA A 193 3.52 0.20 19.04
C ALA A 193 4.82 -0.59 18.88
N LEU A 194 5.72 -0.51 19.87
CA LEU A 194 6.86 -1.42 19.94
C LEU A 194 6.38 -2.83 20.29
N ASP A 195 6.83 -3.81 19.53
CA ASP A 195 6.47 -5.22 19.64
C ASP A 195 7.71 -6.12 19.69
N ASP A 196 7.53 -7.34 20.20
CA ASP A 196 8.59 -8.35 20.24
C ASP A 196 8.50 -9.25 19.01
N VAL A 197 9.24 -8.90 17.97
CA VAL A 197 9.19 -9.61 16.69
C VAL A 197 10.07 -10.86 16.71
N VAL A 198 9.46 -11.99 16.38
CA VAL A 198 10.13 -13.28 16.19
C VAL A 198 10.03 -13.69 14.72
N LYS A 199 11.13 -14.22 14.16
CA LYS A 199 11.13 -14.74 12.78
C LYS A 199 10.14 -15.90 12.66
N THR A 200 9.36 -15.95 11.58
CA THR A 200 8.35 -17.00 11.35
C THR A 200 8.92 -18.41 11.29
N THR A 201 10.22 -18.57 11.03
CA THR A 201 10.92 -19.85 11.02
C THR A 201 11.31 -20.37 12.40
N ILE A 202 11.27 -19.53 13.43
CA ILE A 202 11.48 -19.96 14.81
C ILE A 202 10.20 -20.66 15.27
N THR A 203 10.35 -21.77 16.00
CA THR A 203 9.24 -22.53 16.60
C THR A 203 9.46 -22.66 18.11
N GLY A 204 8.39 -22.99 18.84
CA GLY A 204 8.45 -23.27 20.28
C GLY A 204 8.17 -22.07 21.20
N PRO A 205 8.54 -22.16 22.50
CA PRO A 205 8.09 -21.23 23.55
C PRO A 205 8.42 -19.76 23.32
N ARG A 206 9.43 -19.47 22.47
CA ARG A 206 9.85 -18.11 22.16
C ARG A 206 8.75 -17.29 21.47
N ILE A 207 7.90 -17.92 20.65
CA ILE A 207 6.78 -17.24 19.97
C ILE A 207 5.74 -16.78 21.00
N GLU A 208 5.37 -17.68 21.91
CA GLU A 208 4.42 -17.40 22.99
C GLU A 208 4.93 -16.28 23.90
N GLU A 209 6.21 -16.34 24.28
CA GLU A 209 6.85 -15.29 25.06
C GLU A 209 6.78 -13.93 24.36
N ALA A 210 7.11 -13.86 23.07
CA ALA A 210 7.04 -12.64 22.28
C ALA A 210 5.62 -12.07 22.19
N MET A 211 4.64 -12.94 21.98
CA MET A 211 3.24 -12.56 21.89
C MET A 211 2.77 -11.93 23.20
N TYR A 212 3.02 -12.59 24.35
CA TYR A 212 2.65 -12.03 25.65
C TYR A 212 3.45 -10.77 26.01
N ARG A 213 4.74 -10.69 25.63
CA ARG A 213 5.54 -9.47 25.79
C ARG A 213 4.98 -8.32 24.97
N THR A 214 4.55 -8.58 23.74
CA THR A 214 3.87 -7.59 22.89
C THR A 214 2.60 -7.06 23.55
N LEU A 215 1.79 -7.93 24.18
CA LEU A 215 0.61 -7.51 24.94
C LEU A 215 0.93 -6.66 26.18
N ARG A 216 2.06 -6.89 26.85
CA ARG A 216 2.51 -6.02 27.96
C ARG A 216 3.10 -4.70 27.45
N TRP A 217 3.81 -4.73 26.32
CA TRP A 217 4.43 -3.56 25.73
C TRP A 217 3.43 -2.58 25.12
N ILE A 218 2.30 -3.05 24.58
CA ILE A 218 1.24 -2.15 24.12
C ILE A 218 0.66 -1.30 25.27
N ASP A 219 0.53 -1.84 26.49
CA ASP A 219 0.06 -1.03 27.65
C ASP A 219 1.03 0.09 28.00
N ARG A 220 2.32 -0.20 27.89
CA ARG A 220 3.39 0.80 28.07
C ARG A 220 3.36 1.84 26.96
N CYS A 221 3.12 1.42 25.72
CA CYS A 221 2.98 2.34 24.59
C CYS A 221 1.77 3.27 24.76
N ILE A 222 0.60 2.73 25.14
CA ILE A 222 -0.61 3.50 25.42
C ILE A 222 -0.32 4.54 26.51
N SER A 223 0.32 4.12 27.61
CA SER A 223 0.64 5.01 28.73
C SER A 223 1.63 6.12 28.36
N ALA A 224 2.55 5.85 27.44
CA ALA A 224 3.56 6.81 26.98
C ALA A 224 3.03 7.77 25.89
N HIS A 225 1.90 7.48 25.26
CA HIS A 225 1.40 8.27 24.14
C HIS A 225 0.72 9.56 24.60
N LYS A 226 1.37 10.70 24.33
CA LYS A 226 0.96 12.02 24.82
C LYS A 226 0.11 12.83 23.84
N ARG A 227 -0.06 12.37 22.60
CA ARG A 227 -0.72 13.13 21.50
C ARG A 227 -1.88 12.37 20.82
N PRO A 228 -2.82 11.75 21.57
CA PRO A 228 -3.90 10.92 20.98
C PRO A 228 -4.91 11.69 20.12
N HIS A 229 -4.92 13.02 20.20
CA HIS A 229 -5.76 13.88 19.36
C HIS A 229 -5.07 14.29 18.04
N GLU A 230 -3.80 13.92 17.86
CA GLU A 230 -3.00 14.28 16.68
C GLU A 230 -2.35 13.05 16.02
N GLN A 231 -2.20 11.93 16.74
CA GLN A 231 -1.58 10.72 16.23
C GLN A 231 -2.35 9.49 16.69
N ASN A 232 -2.26 8.42 15.91
CA ASN A 232 -3.07 7.22 16.09
C ASN A 232 -2.20 6.00 16.35
N LEU A 233 -2.22 5.48 17.57
CA LEU A 233 -1.42 4.32 17.97
C LEU A 233 -2.04 3.01 17.46
N PHE A 234 -1.33 2.28 16.60
CA PHE A 234 -1.74 0.97 16.14
C PHE A 234 -1.05 -0.13 16.95
N GLY A 235 -1.85 -1.13 17.37
CA GLY A 235 -1.33 -2.36 17.98
C GLY A 235 -0.92 -3.38 16.92
N ILE A 236 0.02 -4.26 17.24
CA ILE A 236 0.57 -5.24 16.29
C ILE A 236 0.26 -6.65 16.78
N VAL A 237 -0.59 -7.36 16.04
CA VAL A 237 -0.89 -8.77 16.29
C VAL A 237 0.36 -9.59 16.02
N GLN A 238 0.80 -10.34 17.03
CA GLN A 238 1.91 -11.31 16.98
C GLN A 238 1.38 -12.73 17.27
N GLY A 239 2.27 -13.72 17.26
CA GLY A 239 1.90 -15.14 17.47
C GLY A 239 2.47 -16.11 16.42
N GLY A 240 3.33 -15.64 15.52
CA GLY A 240 3.95 -16.48 14.49
C GLY A 240 2.91 -17.11 13.57
N LEU A 241 3.01 -18.42 13.34
CA LEU A 241 2.05 -19.18 12.53
C LEU A 241 1.05 -19.98 13.40
N ASP A 242 1.06 -19.78 14.71
CA ASP A 242 0.18 -20.50 15.64
C ASP A 242 -1.18 -19.80 15.72
N PRO A 243 -2.28 -20.44 15.29
CA PRO A 243 -3.59 -19.82 15.29
C PRO A 243 -4.10 -19.50 16.70
N VAL A 244 -3.77 -20.31 17.71
CA VAL A 244 -4.22 -20.07 19.10
C VAL A 244 -3.53 -18.83 19.65
N LEU A 245 -2.21 -18.68 19.43
CA LEU A 245 -1.48 -17.50 19.88
C LEU A 245 -1.95 -16.23 19.16
N ARG A 246 -2.28 -16.34 17.86
CA ARG A 246 -2.88 -15.23 17.09
C ARG A 246 -4.22 -14.80 17.70
N ASP A 247 -5.11 -15.73 18.04
CA ASP A 247 -6.41 -15.41 18.66
C ASP A 247 -6.27 -14.80 20.06
N ILE A 248 -5.28 -15.24 20.85
CA ILE A 248 -4.98 -14.63 22.15
C ILE A 248 -4.51 -13.18 21.94
N CYS A 249 -3.58 -12.96 21.00
CA CYS A 249 -3.04 -11.64 20.73
C CYS A 249 -4.10 -10.67 20.17
N VAL A 250 -4.92 -11.12 19.21
CA VAL A 250 -6.03 -10.33 18.66
C VAL A 250 -6.97 -9.89 19.78
N ARG A 251 -7.46 -10.82 20.61
CA ARG A 251 -8.37 -10.47 21.71
C ARG A 251 -7.73 -9.49 22.68
N GLY A 252 -6.49 -9.75 23.11
CA GLY A 252 -5.78 -8.85 23.99
C GLY A 252 -5.64 -7.43 23.44
N LEU A 253 -5.32 -7.28 22.16
CA LEU A 253 -5.23 -5.95 21.54
C LEU A 253 -6.61 -5.29 21.37
N VAL A 254 -7.64 -6.06 21.03
CA VAL A 254 -9.01 -5.55 20.84
C VAL A 254 -9.60 -5.01 22.14
N ASP A 255 -9.33 -5.67 23.28
CA ASP A 255 -9.78 -5.22 24.61
C ASP A 255 -9.28 -3.80 24.97
N ARG A 256 -8.22 -3.32 24.31
CA ARG A 256 -7.64 -1.98 24.50
C ARG A 256 -8.23 -0.90 23.58
N ASN A 257 -9.16 -1.26 22.68
CA ASN A 257 -9.87 -0.35 21.77
C ASN A 257 -8.95 0.68 21.05
N LEU A 258 -7.95 0.17 20.35
CA LEU A 258 -6.96 1.00 19.64
C LEU A 258 -7.58 1.63 18.38
N PRO A 259 -7.05 2.77 17.89
CA PRO A 259 -7.44 3.38 16.63
C PRO A 259 -7.31 2.47 15.39
N GLY A 260 -6.41 1.49 15.42
CA GLY A 260 -6.21 0.53 14.33
C GLY A 260 -5.30 -0.63 14.72
N TYR A 261 -5.25 -1.64 13.87
CA TYR A 261 -4.57 -2.90 14.16
C TYR A 261 -3.74 -3.36 12.99
N ALA A 262 -2.50 -3.75 13.26
CA ALA A 262 -1.60 -4.35 12.31
C ALA A 262 -1.44 -5.85 12.53
N ILE A 263 -1.10 -6.57 11.47
CA ILE A 263 -0.75 -7.99 11.48
C ILE A 263 0.75 -8.07 11.19
N GLY A 264 1.52 -8.33 12.24
CA GLY A 264 2.97 -8.38 12.21
C GLY A 264 3.52 -9.82 12.22
N GLY A 265 4.84 -9.93 12.06
CA GLY A 265 5.53 -11.22 12.09
C GLY A 265 5.12 -12.14 10.93
N LEU A 266 4.93 -11.57 9.73
CA LEU A 266 4.70 -12.26 8.46
C LEU A 266 5.68 -11.75 7.39
N SER A 267 5.67 -12.36 6.22
CA SER A 267 6.60 -12.13 5.10
C SER A 267 8.08 -12.34 5.50
N GLY A 268 8.33 -13.25 6.45
CA GLY A 268 9.64 -13.53 7.05
C GLY A 268 10.34 -14.78 6.52
N GLY A 269 9.72 -15.51 5.59
CA GLY A 269 10.23 -16.74 4.99
C GLY A 269 9.31 -17.95 5.16
N GLU A 270 8.13 -17.77 5.75
CA GLU A 270 7.07 -18.77 5.78
C GLU A 270 6.54 -19.10 4.38
N ASP A 271 5.92 -20.26 4.25
CA ASP A 271 5.23 -20.65 3.03
C ASP A 271 3.95 -19.80 2.83
N LYS A 272 3.51 -19.72 1.57
CA LYS A 272 2.38 -18.88 1.21
C LYS A 272 1.05 -19.38 1.78
N ASP A 273 0.90 -20.68 2.02
CA ASP A 273 -0.34 -21.24 2.55
C ASP A 273 -0.53 -20.87 4.02
N SER A 274 0.54 -20.98 4.82
CA SER A 274 0.56 -20.47 6.20
C SER A 274 0.33 -18.96 6.26
N PHE A 275 0.98 -18.19 5.37
CA PHE A 275 0.85 -16.73 5.30
C PHE A 275 -0.61 -16.27 5.14
N TRP A 276 -1.31 -16.74 4.11
CA TRP A 276 -2.65 -16.23 3.83
C TRP A 276 -3.65 -16.69 4.89
N ARG A 277 -3.47 -17.88 5.49
CA ARG A 277 -4.32 -18.36 6.60
C ARG A 277 -4.23 -17.49 7.83
N VAL A 278 -3.03 -17.05 8.21
CA VAL A 278 -2.86 -16.11 9.33
C VAL A 278 -3.53 -14.77 9.03
N VAL A 279 -3.37 -14.24 7.81
CA VAL A 279 -4.07 -13.01 7.38
C VAL A 279 -5.58 -13.19 7.48
N ALA A 280 -6.11 -14.28 6.90
CA ALA A 280 -7.54 -14.60 6.91
C ALA A 280 -8.10 -14.80 8.33
N GLN A 281 -7.33 -15.39 9.24
CA GLN A 281 -7.75 -15.52 10.62
C GLN A 281 -7.80 -14.15 11.32
N CYS A 282 -6.70 -13.40 11.26
CA CYS A 282 -6.59 -12.12 11.97
C CYS A 282 -7.61 -11.11 11.47
N THR A 283 -7.77 -10.94 10.15
CA THR A 283 -8.72 -9.95 9.62
C THR A 283 -10.18 -10.33 9.85
N ALA A 284 -10.49 -11.61 10.12
CA ALA A 284 -11.84 -12.04 10.50
C ALA A 284 -12.15 -11.70 11.96
N ALA A 285 -11.15 -11.77 12.84
CA ALA A 285 -11.29 -11.51 14.27
C ALA A 285 -11.12 -10.03 14.66
N LEU A 286 -10.47 -9.23 13.82
CA LEU A 286 -10.25 -7.80 14.06
C LEU A 286 -11.53 -6.96 13.82
N PRO A 287 -11.75 -5.88 14.59
CA PRO A 287 -12.93 -5.02 14.48
C PRO A 287 -13.14 -4.50 13.04
N GLU A 288 -14.39 -4.45 12.61
CA GLU A 288 -14.74 -4.03 11.25
C GLU A 288 -14.68 -2.52 11.02
N ASP A 289 -14.90 -1.76 12.09
CA ASP A 289 -14.89 -0.30 12.15
C ASP A 289 -13.48 0.28 12.32
N LYS A 290 -12.44 -0.57 12.23
CA LYS A 290 -11.04 -0.19 12.38
C LYS A 290 -10.21 -0.63 11.16
N PRO A 291 -9.17 0.13 10.81
CA PRO A 291 -8.25 -0.23 9.75
C PRO A 291 -7.39 -1.43 10.14
N ARG A 292 -7.09 -2.27 9.14
CA ARG A 292 -6.32 -3.53 9.26
C ARG A 292 -5.08 -3.45 8.36
N TYR A 293 -3.91 -3.39 8.97
CA TYR A 293 -2.63 -3.17 8.29
C TYR A 293 -1.79 -4.44 8.25
N VAL A 294 -1.55 -5.02 7.07
CA VAL A 294 -0.66 -6.18 6.93
C VAL A 294 0.75 -5.69 6.60
N MET A 295 1.65 -5.83 7.57
CA MET A 295 2.99 -5.24 7.51
C MET A 295 3.91 -6.03 6.57
N GLY A 296 4.73 -5.32 5.79
CA GLY A 296 5.79 -5.88 4.94
C GLY A 296 5.32 -6.51 3.62
N VAL A 297 4.03 -6.44 3.29
CA VAL A 297 3.47 -7.00 2.06
C VAL A 297 3.58 -6.00 0.90
N GLY A 298 4.30 -6.39 -0.15
CA GLY A 298 4.53 -5.52 -1.31
C GLY A 298 4.46 -6.16 -2.67
N TYR A 299 4.30 -7.47 -2.76
CA TYR A 299 4.11 -8.12 -4.04
C TYR A 299 2.66 -7.89 -4.51
N PRO A 300 2.41 -7.46 -5.77
CA PRO A 300 1.07 -7.13 -6.25
C PRO A 300 0.02 -8.22 -6.00
N LEU A 301 0.37 -9.49 -6.25
CA LEU A 301 -0.52 -10.63 -6.00
C LEU A 301 -0.92 -10.74 -4.53
N ASP A 302 0.03 -10.58 -3.62
CA ASP A 302 -0.21 -10.67 -2.18
C ASP A 302 -1.15 -9.56 -1.71
N ILE A 303 -1.01 -8.34 -2.25
CA ILE A 303 -1.89 -7.21 -1.93
C ILE A 303 -3.32 -7.50 -2.38
N VAL A 304 -3.51 -8.03 -3.59
CA VAL A 304 -4.84 -8.42 -4.10
C VAL A 304 -5.45 -9.49 -3.21
N VAL A 305 -4.68 -10.53 -2.87
CA VAL A 305 -5.15 -11.63 -2.01
C VAL A 305 -5.50 -11.13 -0.59
N CYS A 306 -4.60 -10.39 0.06
CA CYS A 306 -4.86 -9.85 1.39
C CYS A 306 -6.05 -8.88 1.41
N SER A 307 -6.27 -8.12 0.33
CA SER A 307 -7.43 -7.22 0.20
C SER A 307 -8.73 -8.02 0.12
N ALA A 308 -8.75 -9.11 -0.65
CA ALA A 308 -9.88 -10.04 -0.70
C ALA A 308 -10.16 -10.68 0.67
N LEU A 309 -9.12 -10.91 1.48
CA LEU A 309 -9.23 -11.41 2.85
C LEU A 309 -9.58 -10.30 3.87
N GLY A 310 -9.66 -9.04 3.46
CA GLY A 310 -10.18 -7.92 4.25
C GLY A 310 -9.15 -7.03 4.93
N ALA A 311 -7.89 -7.04 4.48
CA ALA A 311 -6.89 -6.06 4.86
C ALA A 311 -7.02 -4.73 4.08
N ASP A 312 -6.59 -3.62 4.68
CA ASP A 312 -6.77 -2.25 4.14
C ASP A 312 -5.47 -1.55 3.79
N MET A 313 -4.37 -1.88 4.49
CA MET A 313 -3.12 -1.12 4.39
C MET A 313 -1.96 -2.10 4.22
N TYR A 314 -0.99 -1.67 3.41
CA TYR A 314 0.22 -2.43 3.08
C TYR A 314 1.42 -1.50 3.00
N ASP A 315 2.61 -2.01 3.29
CA ASP A 315 3.87 -1.31 3.07
C ASP A 315 4.92 -2.27 2.54
N CYS A 316 5.81 -1.78 1.69
CA CYS A 316 7.01 -2.55 1.37
C CYS A 316 8.07 -1.69 0.67
N VAL A 317 9.32 -2.08 0.85
CA VAL A 317 10.44 -1.58 0.03
C VAL A 317 10.49 -2.24 -1.36
N TYR A 318 9.69 -3.28 -1.62
CA TYR A 318 9.76 -4.08 -2.85
C TYR A 318 9.80 -3.23 -4.14
N PRO A 319 8.88 -2.28 -4.39
CA PRO A 319 8.86 -1.52 -5.64
C PRO A 319 10.15 -0.70 -5.90
N THR A 320 10.66 -0.02 -4.88
CA THR A 320 11.87 0.83 -4.99
C THR A 320 13.16 0.02 -4.87
N ARG A 321 13.13 -1.14 -4.21
CA ARG A 321 14.27 -2.07 -4.14
C ARG A 321 14.46 -2.80 -5.47
N THR A 322 13.40 -3.33 -6.08
CA THR A 322 13.50 -4.03 -7.37
C THR A 322 13.82 -3.07 -8.52
N ALA A 323 13.31 -1.84 -8.48
CA ALA A 323 13.69 -0.77 -9.39
C ALA A 323 15.22 -0.57 -9.45
N ARG A 324 15.89 -0.49 -8.29
CA ARG A 324 17.35 -0.36 -8.19
C ARG A 324 18.12 -1.56 -8.75
N PHE A 325 17.49 -2.72 -8.82
CA PHE A 325 18.05 -3.90 -9.49
C PHE A 325 17.73 -3.98 -11.00
N GLY A 326 17.11 -2.94 -11.57
CA GLY A 326 16.76 -2.87 -12.99
C GLY A 326 15.52 -3.70 -13.33
N THR A 327 14.55 -3.80 -12.41
CA THR A 327 13.31 -4.56 -12.60
C THR A 327 12.10 -3.64 -12.48
N ALA A 328 11.25 -3.64 -13.51
CA ALA A 328 10.01 -2.89 -13.55
C ALA A 328 8.80 -3.80 -13.27
N LEU A 329 7.79 -3.28 -12.57
CA LEU A 329 6.50 -3.95 -12.38
C LEU A 329 5.63 -3.75 -13.62
N VAL A 330 5.00 -4.83 -14.08
CA VAL A 330 4.08 -4.83 -15.23
C VAL A 330 2.89 -5.76 -14.91
N PRO A 331 1.75 -5.64 -15.62
CA PRO A 331 0.57 -6.48 -15.35
C PRO A 331 0.86 -7.99 -15.40
N GLU A 332 1.80 -8.41 -16.25
CA GLU A 332 2.24 -9.81 -16.41
C GLU A 332 3.31 -10.23 -15.38
N GLY A 333 3.55 -9.40 -14.35
CA GLY A 333 4.53 -9.65 -13.29
C GLY A 333 5.68 -8.66 -13.33
N VAL A 334 6.84 -9.08 -13.86
CA VAL A 334 8.07 -8.27 -13.81
C VAL A 334 8.81 -8.24 -15.15
N LEU A 335 9.30 -7.05 -15.52
CA LEU A 335 10.15 -6.84 -16.67
C LEU A 335 11.59 -6.57 -16.21
N LYS A 336 12.52 -7.47 -16.57
CA LYS A 336 13.95 -7.34 -16.26
C LYS A 336 14.65 -6.50 -17.32
N LEU A 337 14.84 -5.21 -17.05
CA LEU A 337 15.42 -4.27 -18.01
C LEU A 337 16.90 -4.49 -18.29
N LYS A 338 17.60 -5.29 -17.50
CA LYS A 338 18.98 -5.72 -17.77
C LYS A 338 19.09 -6.81 -18.85
N HIS A 339 17.97 -7.42 -19.26
CA HIS A 339 17.98 -8.51 -20.22
C HIS A 339 18.35 -7.99 -21.62
N LYS A 340 19.17 -8.75 -22.37
CA LYS A 340 19.66 -8.32 -23.70
C LYS A 340 18.54 -8.01 -24.69
N ALA A 341 17.40 -8.69 -24.57
CA ALA A 341 16.22 -8.44 -25.40
C ALA A 341 15.68 -6.99 -25.29
N MET A 342 16.04 -6.26 -24.23
CA MET A 342 15.63 -4.87 -24.03
C MET A 342 16.55 -3.88 -24.73
N ALA A 343 17.71 -4.31 -25.24
CA ALA A 343 18.70 -3.42 -25.84
C ALA A 343 18.19 -2.70 -27.10
N GLU A 344 17.30 -3.32 -27.87
CA GLU A 344 16.72 -2.77 -29.11
C GLU A 344 15.20 -2.57 -29.03
N ASP A 345 14.61 -2.81 -27.85
CA ASP A 345 13.17 -2.63 -27.63
C ASP A 345 12.79 -1.15 -27.41
N VAL A 346 12.30 -0.50 -28.47
CA VAL A 346 11.86 0.90 -28.43
C VAL A 346 10.48 1.12 -27.79
N ARG A 347 9.80 0.07 -27.33
CA ARG A 347 8.50 0.19 -26.65
C ARG A 347 8.67 0.79 -25.24
N PRO A 348 7.61 1.38 -24.65
CA PRO A 348 7.62 1.74 -23.22
C PRO A 348 7.64 0.50 -22.32
N ILE A 349 7.87 0.67 -21.01
CA ILE A 349 7.78 -0.45 -20.05
C ILE A 349 6.42 -1.14 -20.16
N ASP A 350 5.34 -0.36 -20.11
CA ASP A 350 3.96 -0.80 -20.26
C ASP A 350 3.20 0.25 -21.10
N PRO A 351 2.62 -0.11 -22.26
CA PRO A 351 1.90 0.82 -23.12
C PRO A 351 0.59 1.33 -22.52
N THR A 352 0.03 0.65 -21.51
CA THR A 352 -1.19 1.06 -20.81
C THR A 352 -0.91 1.91 -19.57
N CYS A 353 0.35 2.05 -19.18
CA CYS A 353 0.74 2.81 -18.01
C CYS A 353 0.85 4.31 -18.33
N GLU A 354 0.15 5.13 -17.55
CA GLU A 354 0.06 6.57 -17.77
C GLU A 354 1.18 7.38 -17.09
N CYS A 355 2.13 6.70 -16.44
CA CYS A 355 3.19 7.36 -15.71
C CYS A 355 4.14 8.12 -16.66
N MET A 356 4.83 9.12 -16.11
CA MET A 356 5.80 9.93 -16.85
C MET A 356 6.86 9.08 -17.58
N VAL A 357 7.26 7.96 -16.97
CA VAL A 357 8.32 7.08 -17.50
C VAL A 357 7.85 6.37 -18.76
N CYS A 358 6.66 5.73 -18.72
CA CYS A 358 6.10 5.02 -19.87
C CYS A 358 5.71 5.97 -21.01
N LYS A 359 5.36 7.23 -20.70
CA LYS A 359 5.03 8.24 -21.72
C LYS A 359 6.25 8.81 -22.45
N LYS A 360 7.45 8.77 -21.85
CA LYS A 360 8.62 9.54 -22.32
C LYS A 360 9.86 8.70 -22.63
N TYR A 361 9.96 7.49 -22.11
CA TYR A 361 11.17 6.68 -22.23
C TYR A 361 10.89 5.29 -22.78
N THR A 362 11.86 4.77 -23.53
CA THR A 362 11.82 3.44 -24.13
C THR A 362 12.55 2.41 -23.25
N ARG A 363 12.22 1.13 -23.41
CA ARG A 363 12.93 0.03 -22.74
C ARG A 363 14.42 0.00 -23.11
N THR A 364 14.79 0.31 -24.36
CA THR A 364 16.18 0.49 -24.80
C THR A 364 16.91 1.58 -24.01
N TYR A 365 16.31 2.77 -23.87
CA TYR A 365 16.94 3.84 -23.12
C TYR A 365 17.14 3.44 -21.65
N LEU A 366 16.11 2.85 -21.04
CA LEU A 366 16.18 2.36 -19.67
C LEU A 366 17.22 1.24 -19.53
N HIS A 367 17.31 0.30 -20.47
CA HIS A 367 18.34 -0.76 -20.50
C HIS A 367 19.77 -0.17 -20.45
N CYS A 368 20.01 0.94 -21.14
CA CYS A 368 21.28 1.64 -21.11
C CYS A 368 21.60 2.29 -19.76
N LEU A 369 20.59 2.73 -19.02
CA LEU A 369 20.77 3.42 -17.73
C LEU A 369 20.77 2.49 -16.51
N VAL A 370 19.92 1.46 -16.50
CA VAL A 370 19.69 0.64 -15.30
C VAL A 370 21.00 0.07 -14.77
N THR A 371 21.23 0.21 -13.46
CA THR A 371 22.44 -0.20 -12.74
C THR A 371 23.76 0.48 -13.15
N LYS A 372 23.74 1.36 -14.17
CA LYS A 372 24.90 2.13 -14.62
C LYS A 372 24.79 3.60 -14.20
N ASP A 373 23.57 4.12 -14.10
CA ASP A 373 23.28 5.49 -13.71
C ASP A 373 22.16 5.54 -12.66
N ALA A 374 22.25 6.48 -11.72
CA ALA A 374 21.24 6.70 -10.69
C ALA A 374 19.86 7.01 -11.29
N MET A 375 19.82 7.72 -12.43
CA MET A 375 18.60 8.02 -13.18
C MET A 375 17.83 6.77 -13.57
N GLY A 376 18.51 5.66 -13.89
CA GLY A 376 17.85 4.40 -14.19
C GLY A 376 17.05 3.88 -13.00
N SER A 377 17.59 4.02 -11.77
CA SER A 377 16.91 3.60 -10.54
C SER A 377 15.75 4.52 -10.18
N GLU A 378 15.91 5.83 -10.38
CA GLU A 378 14.87 6.84 -10.14
C GLU A 378 13.67 6.64 -11.08
N LEU A 379 13.91 6.53 -12.39
CA LEU A 379 12.85 6.30 -13.37
C LEU A 379 12.09 5.00 -13.09
N LEU A 380 12.77 3.91 -12.75
CA LEU A 380 12.08 2.68 -12.40
C LEU A 380 11.36 2.75 -11.06
N SER A 381 11.87 3.51 -10.09
CA SER A 381 11.19 3.71 -8.82
C SER A 381 9.90 4.50 -9.03
N HIS A 382 9.92 5.52 -9.89
CA HIS A 382 8.73 6.27 -10.28
C HIS A 382 7.69 5.37 -10.95
N HIS A 383 8.10 4.57 -11.95
CA HIS A 383 7.20 3.64 -12.62
C HIS A 383 6.59 2.60 -11.65
N ASN A 384 7.44 1.95 -10.85
CA ASN A 384 7.00 0.91 -9.94
C ASN A 384 6.05 1.45 -8.86
N LEU A 385 6.32 2.64 -8.31
CA LEU A 385 5.42 3.24 -7.34
C LEU A 385 4.11 3.68 -7.97
N PHE A 386 4.13 4.24 -9.19
CA PHE A 386 2.90 4.55 -9.92
C PHE A 386 2.04 3.29 -10.13
N TYR A 387 2.66 2.16 -10.50
CA TYR A 387 1.96 0.87 -10.62
C TYR A 387 1.25 0.49 -9.31
N MET A 388 1.93 0.61 -8.16
CA MET A 388 1.33 0.29 -6.86
C MET A 388 0.20 1.25 -6.45
N MET A 389 0.34 2.55 -6.77
CA MET A 389 -0.72 3.53 -6.52
C MET A 389 -1.94 3.26 -7.40
N LYS A 390 -1.72 2.92 -8.67
CA LYS A 390 -2.79 2.50 -9.59
C LYS A 390 -3.48 1.23 -9.08
N LEU A 391 -2.72 0.21 -8.69
CA LEU A 391 -3.28 -1.03 -8.14
C LEU A 391 -4.18 -0.76 -6.92
N SER A 392 -3.73 0.09 -5.99
CA SER A 392 -4.50 0.49 -4.81
C SER A 392 -5.82 1.18 -5.22
N ARG A 393 -5.76 2.10 -6.18
CA ARG A 393 -6.93 2.79 -6.70
C ARG A 393 -7.90 1.83 -7.40
N ASP A 394 -7.41 0.95 -8.26
CA ASP A 394 -8.26 -0.01 -8.97
C ASP A 394 -8.94 -1.00 -8.00
N LEU A 395 -8.23 -1.43 -6.95
CA LEU A 395 -8.80 -2.22 -5.84
C LEU A 395 -9.93 -1.47 -5.14
N HIS A 396 -9.69 -0.22 -4.74
CA HIS A 396 -10.71 0.62 -4.11
C HIS A 396 -11.93 0.79 -5.02
N THR A 397 -11.72 1.21 -6.27
CA THR A 397 -12.79 1.46 -7.24
C THR A 397 -13.60 0.21 -7.53
N SER A 398 -12.96 -0.94 -7.74
CA SER A 398 -13.69 -2.19 -8.05
C SER A 398 -14.59 -2.67 -6.91
N ILE A 399 -14.22 -2.42 -5.65
CA ILE A 399 -15.08 -2.71 -4.50
C ILE A 399 -16.25 -1.72 -4.42
N ILE A 400 -16.02 -0.43 -4.67
CA ILE A 400 -17.08 0.60 -4.69
C ILE A 400 -18.08 0.34 -5.81
N GLU A 401 -17.61 -0.05 -6.99
CA GLU A 401 -18.43 -0.29 -8.19
C GLU A 401 -19.08 -1.68 -8.20
N GLY A 402 -18.79 -2.53 -7.20
CA GLY A 402 -19.37 -3.87 -7.10
C GLY A 402 -18.84 -4.87 -8.13
N CYS A 403 -17.64 -4.64 -8.70
CA CYS A 403 -16.99 -5.47 -9.71
C CYS A 403 -15.65 -6.07 -9.24
N PHE A 404 -15.50 -6.26 -7.92
CA PHE A 404 -14.27 -6.76 -7.31
C PHE A 404 -13.88 -8.17 -7.79
N PRO A 405 -14.79 -9.17 -7.88
CA PRO A 405 -14.47 -10.48 -8.43
C PRO A 405 -13.91 -10.40 -9.86
N GLU A 406 -14.53 -9.59 -10.73
CA GLU A 406 -14.11 -9.39 -12.11
C GLU A 406 -12.72 -8.75 -12.18
N PHE A 407 -12.46 -7.77 -11.31
CA PHE A 407 -11.14 -7.17 -11.15
C PHE A 407 -10.08 -8.22 -10.78
N VAL A 408 -10.36 -9.07 -9.77
CA VAL A 408 -9.44 -10.13 -9.34
C VAL A 408 -9.19 -11.12 -10.47
N CYS A 409 -10.25 -11.59 -11.14
CA CYS A 409 -10.12 -12.52 -12.26
C CYS A 409 -9.28 -11.92 -13.40
N GLY A 410 -9.53 -10.67 -13.78
CA GLY A 410 -8.77 -9.97 -14.81
C GLY A 410 -7.31 -9.68 -14.39
N PHE A 411 -7.05 -9.45 -13.10
CA PHE A 411 -5.69 -9.35 -12.57
C PHE A 411 -4.95 -10.69 -12.70
N LEU A 412 -5.57 -11.79 -12.24
CA LEU A 412 -4.96 -13.13 -12.29
C LEU A 412 -4.73 -13.60 -13.72
N GLN A 413 -5.65 -13.36 -14.64
CA GLN A 413 -5.49 -13.72 -16.06
C GLN A 413 -4.31 -12.99 -16.72
N ARG A 414 -4.07 -11.72 -16.38
CA ARG A 414 -2.90 -10.97 -16.88
C ARG A 414 -1.60 -11.48 -16.27
N MET A 415 -1.61 -11.79 -14.98
CA MET A 415 -0.44 -12.24 -14.26
C MET A 415 -0.05 -13.69 -14.56
N PHE A 416 -1.04 -14.55 -14.83
CA PHE A 416 -0.93 -15.98 -15.10
C PHE A 416 -1.65 -16.32 -16.41
N PRO A 417 -1.16 -15.84 -17.57
CA PRO A 417 -1.86 -15.99 -18.86
C PRO A 417 -1.99 -17.45 -19.33
N LYS A 418 -1.24 -18.37 -18.72
CA LYS A 418 -1.33 -19.82 -19.00
C LYS A 418 -2.33 -20.55 -18.10
N GLY A 419 -2.98 -19.83 -17.19
CA GLY A 419 -3.83 -20.42 -16.15
C GLY A 419 -3.06 -21.12 -15.04
N ASP A 420 -1.76 -20.86 -14.92
CA ASP A 420 -0.85 -21.40 -13.89
C ASP A 420 -0.94 -20.61 -12.57
N VAL A 421 -2.17 -20.33 -12.13
CA VAL A 421 -2.44 -19.66 -10.84
C VAL A 421 -1.97 -20.54 -9.69
N PRO A 422 -1.16 -20.03 -8.73
CA PRO A 422 -0.67 -20.83 -7.62
C PRO A 422 -1.80 -21.37 -6.73
N GLU A 423 -1.67 -22.61 -6.25
CA GLU A 423 -2.68 -23.29 -5.42
C GLU A 423 -3.08 -22.49 -4.17
N TRP A 424 -2.11 -21.86 -3.49
CA TRP A 424 -2.39 -21.03 -2.31
C TRP A 424 -3.30 -19.83 -2.63
N VAL A 425 -3.24 -19.31 -3.86
CA VAL A 425 -4.14 -18.23 -4.32
C VAL A 425 -5.54 -18.80 -4.50
N CYS A 426 -5.68 -19.96 -5.13
CA CYS A 426 -6.97 -20.63 -5.28
C CYS A 426 -7.64 -20.86 -3.93
N ASN A 427 -6.91 -21.41 -2.96
CA ASN A 427 -7.40 -21.65 -1.60
C ASN A 427 -7.81 -20.34 -0.89
N ALA A 428 -6.99 -19.29 -1.04
CA ALA A 428 -7.30 -17.99 -0.45
C ALA A 428 -8.53 -17.32 -1.09
N MET A 429 -8.72 -17.46 -2.40
CA MET A 429 -9.88 -16.92 -3.12
C MET A 429 -11.17 -17.66 -2.79
N GLU A 430 -11.10 -18.98 -2.58
CA GLU A 430 -12.22 -19.77 -2.07
C GLU A 430 -12.67 -19.23 -0.70
N VAL A 431 -11.73 -18.98 0.22
CA VAL A 431 -12.04 -18.37 1.53
C VAL A 431 -12.56 -16.94 1.41
N ALA A 432 -12.13 -16.19 0.39
CA ALA A 432 -12.66 -14.86 0.09
C ALA A 432 -14.04 -14.88 -0.61
N GLY A 433 -14.52 -16.07 -1.02
CA GLY A 433 -15.76 -16.23 -1.78
C GLY A 433 -15.68 -15.66 -3.20
N ILE A 434 -14.53 -15.78 -3.86
CA ILE A 434 -14.29 -15.37 -5.24
C ILE A 434 -14.05 -16.61 -6.10
N ASP A 435 -14.96 -16.87 -7.04
CA ASP A 435 -14.76 -17.93 -8.02
C ASP A 435 -13.75 -17.49 -9.09
N ILE A 436 -12.60 -18.15 -9.11
CA ILE A 436 -11.53 -17.92 -10.09
C ILE A 436 -11.35 -19.11 -11.05
N SER A 437 -12.33 -20.02 -11.14
CA SER A 437 -12.25 -21.21 -12.01
C SER A 437 -11.94 -20.85 -13.47
N SER A 438 -12.47 -19.74 -13.96
CA SER A 438 -12.18 -19.20 -15.31
C SER A 438 -10.74 -18.73 -15.51
N CYS A 439 -9.99 -18.49 -14.43
CA CYS A 439 -8.60 -18.06 -14.48
C CYS A 439 -7.62 -19.24 -14.49
N CYS A 440 -8.06 -20.42 -14.06
CA CYS A 440 -7.23 -21.63 -13.95
C CYS A 440 -7.28 -22.52 -15.21
N ALA A 441 -8.08 -22.13 -16.22
CA ALA A 441 -8.09 -22.76 -17.54
C ALA A 441 -7.09 -22.05 -18.48
N PRO A 442 -6.38 -22.78 -19.36
CA PRO A 442 -5.56 -22.14 -20.39
C PRO A 442 -6.45 -21.22 -21.24
N PHE A 443 -6.02 -19.98 -21.48
CA PHE A 443 -6.68 -19.12 -22.45
C PHE A 443 -6.66 -19.84 -23.81
N SER A 444 -7.80 -20.40 -24.23
CA SER A 444 -7.98 -20.75 -25.63
C SER A 444 -7.96 -19.44 -26.38
N SER A 445 -6.87 -19.17 -27.09
CA SER A 445 -6.80 -18.07 -28.04
C SER A 445 -8.04 -18.14 -28.92
N PHE A 446 -9.00 -17.24 -28.71
CA PHE A 446 -10.06 -17.04 -29.68
C PHE A 446 -9.38 -16.62 -30.97
N GLN A 447 -9.39 -17.52 -31.94
CA GLN A 447 -9.23 -17.20 -33.35
C GLN A 447 -10.36 -16.22 -33.71
N GLY A 448 -9.99 -15.10 -34.31
CA GLY A 448 -10.90 -14.07 -34.81
C GLY A 448 -10.16 -12.80 -35.13
#